data_AF-A0A7S0X938-F1
#
_entry.id   AF-A0A7S0X938-F1
#
_cell.length_a   1.000
_cell.length_b   1.000
_cell.length_c   1.000
_cell.angle_alpha   90.00
_cell.angle_beta   90.00
_cell.angle_gamma   90.00
#
_symmetry.space_group_name_H-M   'P 1'
#
loop_
_entity.id
_entity.type
_entity.pdbx_description
1 polymer ?
#
loop_
_entity_poly.entity_id
_entity_poly.type
_entity_poly.pdbx_seq_one_letter_code
_entity_poly.pdbx_strand_id
1 'polypeptide(L)'
;GEKVGGYTMGKQSEATAVDYGGDIMLTMGTDFTYSAAPYWFDQMDRLIANVNAHAGNRLRVFYSSPAAYLDAKTANPDMAWPIKLGDFFPYKWDQHQYWTGYFTSRPTLKRFIRQGGEYLRAARSLAASLSFGAATEATETSATAARGAASNSAQQSSAASAAARPLLRLAEAMGVAQHHDAVSGTAKQHVTDDYALRISLGLAAVAPALTHMLAVAIEKTPPPSSSSPAYAPLTNARTRAGATARPSHEPLTAVA
;
A
#
# COMPACT_ATOMS: atom_id res chain seq x y z
N GLY A 1 -30.14 -31.19 -31.43
CA GLY A 1 -29.03 -30.23 -31.31
C GLY A 1 -29.58 -29.01 -30.63
N GLU A 2 -29.54 -29.00 -29.30
CA GLU A 2 -30.15 -27.96 -28.47
C GLU A 2 -29.00 -27.25 -27.75
N LYS A 3 -28.76 -25.98 -28.10
CA LYS A 3 -27.78 -25.13 -27.43
C LYS A 3 -28.39 -24.68 -26.11
N VAL A 4 -28.06 -25.40 -25.04
CA VAL A 4 -28.37 -24.96 -23.67
C VAL A 4 -27.35 -23.89 -23.28
N GLY A 5 -27.83 -22.65 -23.15
CA GLY A 5 -27.04 -21.51 -22.70
C GLY A 5 -26.55 -21.69 -21.27
N GLY A 6 -25.23 -21.57 -21.09
CA GLY A 6 -24.59 -21.52 -19.78
C GLY A 6 -24.45 -20.08 -19.30
N TYR A 7 -24.95 -19.81 -18.10
CA TYR A 7 -24.88 -18.52 -17.43
C TYR A 7 -23.47 -18.22 -16.92
N THR A 8 -22.92 -17.09 -17.33
CA THR A 8 -21.99 -16.30 -16.51
C THR A 8 -22.34 -14.83 -16.68
N MET A 9 -22.64 -14.14 -15.57
CA MET A 9 -22.98 -12.72 -15.56
C MET A 9 -21.69 -11.90 -15.75
N GLY A 10 -21.41 -11.60 -17.00
CA GLY A 10 -20.30 -10.78 -17.48
C GLY A 10 -20.30 -10.95 -18.98
N LYS A 11 -20.64 -9.90 -19.74
CA LYS A 11 -20.72 -9.94 -21.21
C LYS A 11 -19.42 -10.51 -21.80
N GLN A 12 -19.38 -11.81 -22.08
CA GLN A 12 -18.52 -12.36 -23.11
C GLN A 12 -19.22 -12.06 -24.42
N SER A 13 -18.73 -11.06 -25.16
CA SER A 13 -18.86 -11.13 -26.61
C SER A 13 -18.20 -12.45 -27.05
N GLU A 14 -18.86 -13.17 -27.95
CA GLU A 14 -18.58 -14.54 -28.40
C GLU A 14 -17.23 -14.73 -29.12
N ALA A 15 -16.15 -14.01 -28.76
CA ALA A 15 -14.89 -14.01 -29.50
C ALA A 15 -13.59 -14.10 -28.65
N THR A 16 -13.61 -14.25 -27.32
CA THR A 16 -12.37 -14.09 -26.50
C THR A 16 -12.06 -15.23 -25.52
N ALA A 17 -12.74 -16.37 -25.60
CA ALA A 17 -12.42 -17.54 -24.75
C ALA A 17 -11.07 -18.22 -25.09
N VAL A 18 -10.35 -17.75 -26.11
CA VAL A 18 -9.16 -18.42 -26.66
C VAL A 18 -7.83 -17.75 -26.26
N ASP A 19 -7.83 -16.47 -25.86
CA ASP A 19 -6.58 -15.70 -25.75
C ASP A 19 -5.88 -15.75 -24.38
N TYR A 20 -6.52 -16.29 -23.34
CA TYR A 20 -5.95 -16.27 -21.98
C TYR A 20 -5.76 -17.66 -21.37
N GLY A 21 -5.74 -18.74 -22.16
CA GLY A 21 -5.56 -20.11 -21.68
C GLY A 21 -6.78 -20.72 -20.96
N GLY A 22 -6.73 -22.03 -20.67
CA GLY A 22 -7.88 -22.83 -20.21
C GLY A 22 -8.36 -22.59 -18.77
N ASP A 23 -7.54 -22.01 -17.90
CA ASP A 23 -7.90 -21.81 -16.49
C ASP A 23 -8.73 -20.53 -16.25
N ILE A 24 -9.79 -20.61 -15.44
CA ILE A 24 -10.61 -19.44 -15.09
C ILE A 24 -10.71 -19.35 -13.56
N MET A 25 -10.44 -18.16 -13.01
CA MET A 25 -10.65 -17.89 -11.59
C MET A 25 -12.09 -17.42 -11.35
N LEU A 26 -12.82 -18.14 -10.50
CA LEU A 26 -14.12 -17.74 -10.00
C LEU A 26 -13.98 -17.23 -8.56
N THR A 27 -14.24 -15.93 -8.35
CA THR A 27 -14.20 -15.33 -7.01
C THR A 27 -15.50 -15.60 -6.26
N MET A 28 -15.54 -16.71 -5.53
CA MET A 28 -16.72 -17.16 -4.79
C MET A 28 -16.92 -16.36 -3.50
N GLY A 29 -17.55 -15.20 -3.59
CA GLY A 29 -17.89 -14.37 -2.43
C GLY A 29 -18.26 -12.94 -2.80
N THR A 30 -18.71 -12.18 -1.80
CA THR A 30 -19.01 -10.74 -1.90
C THR A 30 -18.81 -10.09 -0.53
N ASP A 31 -19.22 -8.84 -0.37
CA ASP A 31 -19.10 -8.04 0.85
C ASP A 31 -19.58 -8.83 2.08
N PHE A 32 -18.69 -8.98 3.07
CA PHE A 32 -18.96 -9.66 4.34
C PHE A 32 -19.51 -11.09 4.23
N THR A 33 -19.22 -11.79 3.13
CA THR A 33 -19.56 -13.21 2.95
C THR A 33 -18.73 -14.08 3.91
N TYR A 34 -19.16 -15.34 4.12
CA TYR A 34 -18.51 -16.35 4.97
C TYR A 34 -18.64 -16.19 6.49
N SER A 35 -19.50 -15.29 6.99
CA SER A 35 -19.87 -15.29 8.42
C SER A 35 -20.47 -16.63 8.89
N ALA A 36 -21.21 -17.30 8.00
CA ALA A 36 -21.68 -18.68 8.14
C ALA A 36 -21.03 -19.57 7.06
N ALA A 37 -19.69 -19.67 7.10
CA ALA A 37 -18.89 -20.37 6.10
C ALA A 37 -19.34 -21.81 5.75
N PRO A 38 -19.78 -22.66 6.69
CA PRO A 38 -20.18 -24.04 6.36
C PRO A 38 -21.27 -24.13 5.29
N TYR A 39 -22.23 -23.21 5.27
CA TYR A 39 -23.28 -23.19 4.24
C TYR A 39 -22.71 -23.04 2.83
N TRP A 40 -21.69 -22.21 2.66
CA TRP A 40 -21.03 -22.00 1.37
C TRP A 40 -20.21 -23.22 0.95
N PHE A 41 -19.41 -23.75 1.87
CA PHE A 41 -18.57 -24.92 1.59
C PHE A 41 -19.40 -26.17 1.27
N ASP A 42 -20.50 -26.42 1.97
CA ASP A 42 -21.39 -27.54 1.67
C ASP A 42 -21.95 -27.49 0.24
N GLN A 43 -22.33 -26.30 -0.24
CA GLN A 43 -22.82 -26.15 -1.62
C GLN A 43 -21.69 -26.24 -2.65
N MET A 44 -20.53 -25.65 -2.35
CA MET A 44 -19.37 -25.73 -3.25
C MET A 44 -18.83 -27.16 -3.37
N ASP A 45 -18.81 -27.93 -2.29
CA ASP A 45 -18.41 -29.35 -2.31
C ASP A 45 -19.34 -30.17 -3.19
N ARG A 46 -20.66 -29.96 -3.04
CA ARG A 46 -21.67 -30.59 -3.90
C ARG A 46 -21.49 -30.17 -5.36
N LEU A 47 -21.27 -28.88 -5.63
CA LEU A 47 -21.04 -28.38 -6.98
C LEU A 47 -19.81 -29.02 -7.61
N ILE A 48 -18.67 -28.99 -6.92
CA ILE A 48 -17.40 -29.56 -7.36
C ILE A 48 -17.56 -31.05 -7.65
N ALA A 49 -18.15 -31.81 -6.73
CA ALA A 49 -18.37 -33.24 -6.90
C ALA A 49 -19.26 -33.54 -8.12
N ASN A 50 -20.39 -32.84 -8.25
CA ASN A 50 -21.32 -33.06 -9.35
C ASN A 50 -20.72 -32.66 -10.71
N VAL A 51 -20.07 -31.51 -10.79
CA VAL A 51 -19.45 -31.04 -12.05
C VAL A 51 -18.33 -31.98 -12.47
N ASN A 52 -17.42 -32.34 -11.57
CA ASN A 52 -16.29 -33.20 -11.92
C ASN A 52 -16.72 -34.63 -12.27
N ALA A 53 -17.84 -35.12 -11.73
CA ALA A 53 -18.38 -36.43 -12.09
C ALA A 53 -19.04 -36.48 -13.49
N HIS A 54 -19.58 -35.36 -14.00
CA HIS A 54 -20.37 -35.33 -15.22
C HIS A 54 -19.75 -34.53 -16.38
N ALA A 55 -18.78 -33.65 -16.11
CA ALA A 55 -18.17 -32.80 -17.14
C ALA A 55 -17.15 -33.55 -18.02
N GLY A 56 -16.62 -34.69 -17.55
CA GLY A 56 -15.55 -35.42 -18.24
C GLY A 56 -14.28 -34.58 -18.32
N ASN A 57 -13.66 -34.51 -19.49
CA ASN A 57 -12.47 -33.68 -19.74
C ASN A 57 -12.79 -32.22 -20.12
N ARG A 58 -14.07 -31.83 -20.19
CA ARG A 58 -14.48 -30.50 -20.65
C ARG A 58 -14.24 -29.41 -19.61
N LEU A 59 -14.36 -29.76 -18.34
CA LEU A 59 -14.25 -28.82 -17.24
C LEU A 59 -13.81 -29.57 -15.99
N ARG A 60 -12.89 -28.96 -15.24
CA ARG A 60 -12.50 -29.40 -13.90
C ARG A 60 -12.63 -28.21 -12.96
N VAL A 61 -13.44 -28.35 -11.92
CA VAL A 61 -13.66 -27.32 -10.91
C VAL A 61 -13.06 -27.79 -9.59
N PHE A 62 -12.37 -26.91 -8.88
CA PHE A 62 -11.72 -27.22 -7.61
C PHE A 62 -11.51 -25.93 -6.80
N TYR A 63 -11.35 -26.06 -5.49
CA TYR A 63 -10.92 -24.93 -4.65
C TYR A 63 -9.52 -24.49 -5.04
N SER A 64 -9.31 -23.19 -5.08
CA SER A 64 -8.03 -22.59 -5.44
C SER A 64 -7.79 -21.30 -4.65
N SER A 65 -6.64 -20.70 -4.88
CA SER A 65 -6.29 -19.36 -4.39
C SER A 65 -5.84 -18.48 -5.56
N PRO A 66 -5.88 -17.15 -5.42
CA PRO A 66 -5.35 -16.25 -6.45
C PRO A 66 -3.89 -16.53 -6.80
N ALA A 67 -3.08 -16.98 -5.84
CA ALA A 67 -1.69 -17.36 -6.06
C ALA A 67 -1.59 -18.62 -6.93
N ALA A 68 -2.33 -19.69 -6.60
CA ALA A 68 -2.32 -20.92 -7.40
C ALA A 68 -2.86 -20.70 -8.83
N TYR A 69 -3.83 -19.80 -9.00
CA TYR A 69 -4.29 -19.38 -10.32
C TYR A 69 -3.19 -18.67 -11.12
N LEU A 70 -2.45 -17.74 -10.49
CA LEU A 70 -1.33 -17.07 -11.13
C LEU A 70 -0.22 -18.06 -11.50
N ASP A 71 0.09 -19.02 -10.63
CA ASP A 71 1.07 -20.08 -10.90
C ASP A 71 0.66 -20.92 -12.12
N ALA A 72 -0.62 -21.34 -12.20
CA ALA A 72 -1.14 -22.06 -13.36
C ALA A 72 -1.04 -21.23 -14.65
N LYS A 73 -1.36 -19.93 -14.59
CA LYS A 73 -1.29 -19.02 -15.73
C LYS A 73 0.13 -18.77 -16.22
N THR A 74 1.08 -18.64 -15.31
CA THR A 74 2.49 -18.39 -15.63
C THR A 74 3.22 -19.65 -16.08
N ALA A 75 2.79 -20.83 -15.63
CA ALA A 75 3.31 -22.12 -16.07
C ALA A 75 2.84 -22.52 -17.47
N ASN A 76 1.79 -21.89 -18.01
CA ASN A 76 1.29 -22.18 -19.34
C ASN A 76 2.22 -21.59 -20.44
N PRO A 77 2.92 -22.42 -21.24
CA PRO A 77 3.84 -21.93 -22.26
C PRO A 77 3.15 -21.24 -23.44
N ASP A 78 1.86 -21.52 -23.66
CA ASP A 78 1.07 -20.93 -24.75
C ASP A 78 0.49 -19.57 -24.37
N MET A 79 0.76 -19.09 -23.15
CA MET A 79 0.18 -17.86 -22.63
C MET A 79 0.95 -16.63 -23.13
N ALA A 80 0.27 -15.78 -23.90
CA ALA A 80 0.76 -14.47 -24.31
C ALA A 80 -0.01 -13.35 -23.58
N TRP A 81 0.73 -12.40 -22.99
CA TRP A 81 0.13 -11.32 -22.21
C TRP A 81 0.19 -9.99 -22.97
N PRO A 82 -0.93 -9.29 -23.16
CA PRO A 82 -0.89 -7.96 -23.74
C PRO A 82 -0.21 -6.98 -22.78
N ILE A 83 0.56 -6.04 -23.34
CA ILE A 83 1.17 -4.96 -22.56
C ILE A 83 0.10 -3.90 -22.28
N LYS A 84 -0.16 -3.61 -20.99
CA LYS A 84 -0.99 -2.48 -20.55
C LYS A 84 -0.09 -1.35 -20.03
N LEU A 85 -0.19 -0.17 -20.67
CA LEU A 85 0.47 1.06 -20.23
C LEU A 85 -0.56 2.05 -19.65
N GLY A 86 -0.12 2.97 -18.80
CA GLY A 86 -0.99 3.95 -18.13
C GLY A 86 -1.83 3.37 -16.99
N ASP A 87 -2.72 4.18 -16.41
CA ASP A 87 -3.56 3.80 -15.28
C ASP A 87 -4.98 3.35 -15.72
N PHE A 88 -5.89 3.25 -14.75
CA PHE A 88 -7.31 2.92 -14.93
C PHE A 88 -8.23 4.07 -14.48
N PHE A 89 -7.74 5.32 -14.50
CA PHE A 89 -8.55 6.49 -14.15
C PHE A 89 -9.04 7.27 -15.39
N PRO A 90 -10.22 7.91 -15.31
CA PRO A 90 -11.24 7.76 -14.26
C PRO A 90 -12.06 6.48 -14.43
N TYR A 91 -12.48 5.88 -13.31
CA TYR A 91 -13.45 4.78 -13.33
C TYR A 91 -14.85 5.29 -13.65
N LYS A 92 -15.59 4.52 -14.47
CA LYS A 92 -17.01 4.71 -14.72
C LYS A 92 -17.73 3.36 -14.69
N TRP A 93 -18.92 3.34 -14.10
CA TRP A 93 -19.81 2.17 -14.14
C TRP A 93 -20.71 2.19 -15.39
N ASP A 94 -21.21 3.36 -15.75
CA ASP A 94 -22.12 3.58 -16.87
C ASP A 94 -21.72 4.85 -17.67
N GLN A 95 -22.37 5.12 -18.81
CA GLN A 95 -22.05 6.22 -19.73
C GLN A 95 -21.93 7.59 -19.04
N HIS A 96 -22.72 7.84 -18.00
CA HIS A 96 -22.77 9.12 -17.28
C HIS A 96 -22.40 9.01 -15.79
N GLN A 97 -21.81 7.89 -15.35
CA GLN A 97 -21.52 7.63 -13.94
C GLN A 97 -20.01 7.53 -13.69
N TYR A 98 -19.32 8.64 -13.83
CA TYR A 98 -17.89 8.75 -13.52
C TYR A 98 -17.68 8.93 -12.02
N TRP A 99 -16.80 8.12 -11.43
CA TRP A 99 -16.51 8.17 -10.00
C TRP A 99 -15.37 9.15 -9.72
N THR A 100 -15.53 10.41 -10.15
CA THR A 100 -14.52 11.46 -9.92
C THR A 100 -14.83 12.32 -8.69
N GLY A 101 -16.05 12.22 -8.13
CA GLY A 101 -16.45 13.00 -6.96
C GLY A 101 -15.63 12.69 -5.71
N TYR A 102 -15.25 11.42 -5.49
CA TYR A 102 -14.48 11.02 -4.31
C TYR A 102 -13.04 11.57 -4.30
N PHE A 103 -12.56 12.12 -5.42
CA PHE A 103 -11.30 12.87 -5.45
C PHE A 103 -11.34 14.08 -4.51
N THR A 104 -12.53 14.65 -4.27
CA THR A 104 -12.72 15.84 -3.43
C THR A 104 -13.55 15.58 -2.18
N SER A 105 -14.41 14.55 -2.14
CA SER A 105 -15.27 14.25 -0.97
C SER A 105 -14.50 14.24 0.35
N ARG A 106 -15.06 14.89 1.37
CA ARG A 106 -14.46 15.03 2.72
C ARG A 106 -13.02 15.59 2.69
N PRO A 107 -12.82 16.80 2.14
CA PRO A 107 -11.48 17.37 1.96
C PRO A 107 -10.75 17.59 3.29
N THR A 108 -11.48 17.87 4.38
CA THR A 108 -10.91 18.00 5.73
C THR A 108 -10.29 16.69 6.22
N LEU A 109 -10.97 15.55 6.01
CA LEU A 109 -10.41 14.24 6.36
C LEU A 109 -9.18 13.93 5.51
N LYS A 110 -9.24 14.16 4.19
CA LYS A 110 -8.07 13.99 3.28
C LYS A 110 -6.86 14.80 3.75
N ARG A 111 -7.06 16.07 4.15
CA ARG A 111 -6.01 16.90 4.73
C ARG A 111 -5.49 16.31 6.05
N PHE A 112 -6.37 15.83 6.91
CA PHE A 112 -5.97 15.29 8.21
C PHE A 112 -5.15 14.00 8.07
N ILE A 113 -5.53 13.12 7.14
CA ILE A 113 -4.76 11.93 6.76
C ILE A 113 -3.37 12.34 6.26
N ARG A 114 -3.27 13.36 5.38
CA ARG A 114 -1.97 13.84 4.91
C ARG A 114 -1.10 14.31 6.07
N GLN A 115 -1.64 15.14 6.96
CA GLN A 115 -0.92 15.64 8.15
C GLN A 115 -0.48 14.50 9.08
N GLY A 116 -1.35 13.52 9.34
CA GLY A 116 -1.02 12.34 10.12
C GLY A 116 0.12 11.51 9.51
N GLY A 117 0.12 11.37 8.18
CA GLY A 117 1.18 10.68 7.45
C GLY A 117 2.53 11.41 7.53
N GLU A 118 2.56 12.73 7.38
CA GLU A 118 3.79 13.52 7.54
C GLU A 118 4.34 13.40 8.97
N TYR A 119 3.46 13.45 9.98
CA TYR A 119 3.86 13.30 11.39
C TYR A 119 4.43 11.91 11.67
N LEU A 120 3.77 10.86 11.19
CA LEU A 120 4.24 9.48 11.32
C LEU A 120 5.60 9.28 10.64
N ARG A 121 5.79 9.87 9.46
CA ARG A 121 7.05 9.81 8.73
C ARG A 121 8.18 10.49 9.50
N ALA A 122 7.95 11.70 10.01
CA ALA A 122 8.94 12.43 10.81
C ALA A 122 9.32 11.65 12.09
N ALA A 123 8.31 11.14 12.80
CA ALA A 123 8.52 10.40 14.04
C ALA A 123 9.28 9.08 13.83
N ARG A 124 8.98 8.35 12.75
CA ARG A 124 9.73 7.15 12.36
C ARG A 124 11.17 7.46 11.95
N SER A 125 11.37 8.54 11.20
CA SER A 125 12.72 8.97 10.80
C SER A 125 13.58 9.27 12.03
N LEU A 126 13.03 10.00 13.00
CA LEU A 126 13.74 10.35 14.22
C LEU A 126 14.05 9.10 15.07
N ALA A 127 13.08 8.22 15.25
CA ALA A 127 13.28 6.96 15.96
C ALA A 127 14.38 6.09 15.33
N ALA A 128 14.39 6.02 13.98
CA ALA A 128 15.42 5.29 13.24
C ALA A 128 16.81 5.93 13.43
N SER A 129 16.93 7.25 13.33
CA SER A 129 18.19 7.97 13.54
C SER A 129 18.77 7.75 14.94
N LEU A 130 17.92 7.81 15.99
CA LEU A 130 18.35 7.54 17.37
C LEU A 130 18.76 6.08 17.57
N SER A 131 18.05 5.14 16.96
CA SER A 131 18.38 3.71 17.04
C SER A 131 19.71 3.40 16.34
N PHE A 132 19.96 4.03 15.19
CA PHE A 132 21.21 3.88 14.45
C PHE A 132 22.40 4.47 15.22
N GLY A 133 22.26 5.67 15.79
CA GLY A 133 23.30 6.29 16.61
C GLY A 133 23.68 5.45 17.84
N ALA A 134 22.70 4.81 18.48
CA ALA A 134 22.96 3.88 19.58
C ALA A 134 23.75 2.64 19.11
N ALA A 135 23.47 2.12 17.91
CA ALA A 135 24.15 0.95 17.35
C ALA A 135 25.61 1.25 16.92
N THR A 136 25.88 2.44 16.37
CA THR A 136 27.25 2.86 16.00
C THR A 136 28.11 3.08 17.26
N GLU A 137 27.57 3.71 18.30
CA GLU A 137 28.26 3.91 19.59
C GLU A 137 28.60 2.56 20.26
N ALA A 138 27.69 1.57 20.18
CA ALA A 138 27.94 0.22 20.71
C ALA A 138 29.09 -0.50 20.00
N THR A 139 29.38 -0.15 18.74
CA THR A 139 30.47 -0.77 17.95
C THR A 139 31.82 -0.10 18.20
N GLU A 140 31.83 1.21 18.45
CA GLU A 140 33.05 1.99 18.76
C GLU A 140 33.54 1.79 20.21
N THR A 141 32.63 1.47 21.14
CA THR A 141 32.99 1.25 22.57
C THR A 141 33.81 -0.04 22.79
N SER A 142 33.96 -0.89 21.77
CA SER A 142 34.89 -2.03 21.76
C SER A 142 36.37 -1.64 21.57
N ALA A 143 36.69 -0.38 21.23
CA ALA A 143 38.06 0.05 20.93
C ALA A 143 38.71 0.96 21.99
N THR A 144 37.96 1.65 22.85
CA THR A 144 38.55 2.56 23.87
C THR A 144 37.63 2.72 25.08
N ALA A 145 37.75 1.83 26.06
CA ALA A 145 37.12 1.98 27.36
C ALA A 145 37.92 2.96 28.24
N ALA A 146 37.46 4.21 28.36
CA ALA A 146 37.77 5.05 29.52
C ALA A 146 36.74 6.18 29.72
N ARG A 147 35.78 5.91 30.62
CA ARG A 147 35.09 6.87 31.51
C ARG A 147 34.36 8.05 30.86
N GLY A 148 33.05 7.87 30.59
CA GLY A 148 32.10 8.99 30.50
C GLY A 148 30.79 8.76 29.74
N ALA A 149 30.72 7.79 28.81
CA ALA A 149 29.66 7.74 27.79
C ALA A 149 28.49 6.74 28.04
N ALA A 150 28.53 5.96 29.11
CA ALA A 150 27.60 4.83 29.32
C ALA A 150 26.15 5.22 29.66
N SER A 151 25.89 6.45 30.13
CA SER A 151 24.52 6.88 30.46
C SER A 151 23.70 7.23 29.21
N ASN A 152 24.33 7.73 28.15
CA ASN A 152 23.62 8.33 27.03
C ASN A 152 23.15 7.29 26.00
N SER A 153 23.87 6.19 25.81
CA SER A 153 23.51 5.10 24.86
C SER A 153 22.30 4.29 25.34
N ALA A 154 22.19 4.06 26.64
CA ALA A 154 21.01 3.45 27.26
C ALA A 154 19.77 4.36 27.14
N GLN A 155 19.95 5.68 27.29
CA GLN A 155 18.85 6.64 27.20
C GLN A 155 18.28 6.76 25.77
N GLN A 156 19.10 6.68 24.73
CA GLN A 156 18.66 6.72 23.31
C GLN A 156 17.83 5.50 22.88
N SER A 157 18.32 4.30 23.17
CA SER A 157 17.63 3.05 22.85
C SER A 157 16.33 2.95 23.66
N SER A 158 16.33 3.44 24.90
CA SER A 158 15.10 3.55 25.70
C SER A 158 14.08 4.50 25.07
N ALA A 159 14.50 5.66 24.55
CA ALA A 159 13.60 6.63 23.92
C ALA A 159 12.94 6.09 22.65
N ALA A 160 13.73 5.43 21.77
CA ALA A 160 13.20 4.80 20.57
C ALA A 160 12.27 3.61 20.90
N SER A 161 12.64 2.78 21.90
CA SER A 161 11.79 1.67 22.35
C SER A 161 10.49 2.14 23.03
N ALA A 162 10.55 3.23 23.81
CA ALA A 162 9.39 3.85 24.45
C ALA A 162 8.44 4.45 23.40
N ALA A 163 8.97 4.93 22.27
CA ALA A 163 8.18 5.43 21.15
C ALA A 163 7.54 4.32 20.29
N ALA A 164 7.98 3.06 20.39
CA ALA A 164 7.54 1.99 19.50
C ALA A 164 6.01 1.75 19.54
N ARG A 165 5.42 1.66 20.75
CA ARG A 165 3.96 1.47 20.92
C ARG A 165 3.15 2.67 20.41
N PRO A 166 3.47 3.93 20.79
CA PRO A 166 2.84 5.10 20.19
C PRO A 166 2.92 5.15 18.65
N LEU A 167 4.10 4.89 18.09
CA LEU A 167 4.32 4.88 16.65
C LEU A 167 3.49 3.81 15.95
N LEU A 168 3.37 2.62 16.54
CA LEU A 168 2.51 1.56 16.03
C LEU A 168 1.04 2.00 16.03
N ARG A 169 0.55 2.62 17.11
CA ARG A 169 -0.83 3.10 17.19
C ARG A 169 -1.17 4.12 16.10
N LEU A 170 -0.29 5.09 15.85
CA LEU A 170 -0.48 6.03 14.74
C LEU A 170 -0.38 5.32 13.39
N ALA A 171 0.54 4.36 13.23
CA ALA A 171 0.66 3.59 12.00
C ALA A 171 -0.59 2.76 11.67
N GLU A 172 -1.19 2.12 12.65
CA GLU A 172 -2.45 1.37 12.50
C GLU A 172 -3.60 2.31 12.10
N ALA A 173 -3.73 3.46 12.79
CA ALA A 173 -4.72 4.47 12.43
C ALA A 173 -4.54 4.98 10.99
N MET A 174 -3.30 5.26 10.59
CA MET A 174 -2.98 5.69 9.23
C MET A 174 -3.24 4.59 8.19
N GLY A 175 -3.00 3.32 8.54
CA GLY A 175 -3.31 2.16 7.70
C GLY A 175 -4.81 1.99 7.47
N VAL A 176 -5.61 2.04 8.53
CA VAL A 176 -7.09 2.03 8.44
C VAL A 176 -7.58 3.22 7.60
N ALA A 177 -6.96 4.39 7.75
CA ALA A 177 -7.35 5.58 6.99
C ALA A 177 -7.06 5.46 5.47
N GLN A 178 -6.23 4.50 5.03
CA GLN A 178 -6.03 4.22 3.59
C GLN A 178 -7.12 3.29 3.01
N HIS A 179 -8.03 2.77 3.82
CA HIS A 179 -9.18 2.01 3.32
C HIS A 179 -9.91 2.81 2.23
N HIS A 180 -10.40 2.12 1.19
CA HIS A 180 -10.98 2.76 0.02
C HIS A 180 -12.31 3.47 0.28
N ASP A 181 -12.90 3.33 1.48
CA ASP A 181 -14.01 4.18 1.97
C ASP A 181 -13.60 5.24 3.00
N ALA A 182 -12.35 5.21 3.45
CA ALA A 182 -11.81 6.17 4.39
C ALA A 182 -11.24 7.38 3.64
N VAL A 183 -10.06 7.26 3.04
CA VAL A 183 -9.39 8.37 2.34
C VAL A 183 -10.21 8.91 1.17
N SER A 184 -11.02 8.06 0.52
CA SER A 184 -11.95 8.47 -0.54
C SER A 184 -13.09 9.36 -0.04
N GLY A 185 -13.44 9.24 1.24
CA GLY A 185 -14.54 9.94 1.87
C GLY A 185 -15.93 9.39 1.53
N THR A 186 -16.05 8.13 1.14
CA THR A 186 -17.33 7.47 0.78
C THR A 186 -18.02 6.76 1.94
N ALA A 187 -17.42 6.71 3.14
CA ALA A 187 -18.07 6.16 4.33
C ALA A 187 -19.20 7.06 4.90
N LYS A 188 -20.05 6.46 5.74
CA LYS A 188 -21.05 7.18 6.56
C LYS A 188 -20.37 8.18 7.51
N GLN A 189 -21.13 9.18 7.98
CA GLN A 189 -20.59 10.25 8.83
C GLN A 189 -19.95 9.72 10.12
N HIS A 190 -20.65 8.89 10.90
CA HIS A 190 -20.10 8.36 12.15
C HIS A 190 -18.85 7.50 11.95
N VAL A 191 -18.73 6.82 10.80
CA VAL A 191 -17.51 6.05 10.44
C VAL A 191 -16.36 7.01 10.10
N THR A 192 -16.67 8.13 9.43
CA THR A 192 -15.70 9.20 9.17
C THR A 192 -15.20 9.82 10.48
N ASP A 193 -16.11 10.03 11.43
CA ASP A 193 -15.77 10.56 12.74
C ASP A 193 -14.87 9.58 13.52
N ASP A 194 -15.11 8.27 13.41
CA ASP A 194 -14.23 7.23 13.96
C ASP A 194 -12.83 7.23 13.30
N TYR A 195 -12.73 7.40 11.98
CA TYR A 195 -11.42 7.57 11.33
C TYR A 195 -10.64 8.76 11.88
N ALA A 196 -11.32 9.92 12.02
CA ALA A 196 -10.70 11.11 12.59
C ALA A 196 -10.28 10.90 14.06
N LEU A 197 -11.11 10.21 14.85
CA LEU A 197 -10.80 9.87 16.23
C LEU A 197 -9.57 8.95 16.34
N ARG A 198 -9.45 7.93 15.48
CA ARG A 198 -8.27 7.06 15.47
C ARG A 198 -6.98 7.83 15.17
N ILE A 199 -7.02 8.70 14.17
CA ILE A 199 -5.86 9.54 13.80
C ILE A 199 -5.51 10.48 14.95
N SER A 200 -6.50 11.15 15.57
CA SER A 200 -6.23 12.08 16.68
C SER A 200 -5.65 11.37 17.91
N LEU A 201 -6.15 10.19 18.25
CA LEU A 201 -5.60 9.36 19.32
C LEU A 201 -4.18 8.86 19.02
N GLY A 202 -3.91 8.51 17.75
CA GLY A 202 -2.56 8.14 17.30
C GLY A 202 -1.58 9.30 17.43
N LEU A 203 -1.96 10.50 16.97
CA LEU A 203 -1.15 11.72 17.08
C LEU A 203 -0.89 12.09 18.53
N ALA A 204 -1.93 12.07 19.38
CA ALA A 204 -1.83 12.35 20.80
C ALA A 204 -0.90 11.34 21.51
N ALA A 205 -0.91 10.07 21.11
CA ALA A 205 -0.01 9.06 21.66
C ALA A 205 1.45 9.32 21.26
N VAL A 206 1.72 9.69 20.01
CA VAL A 206 3.08 9.91 19.49
C VAL A 206 3.69 11.22 19.98
N ALA A 207 2.89 12.26 20.20
CA ALA A 207 3.42 13.60 20.51
C ALA A 207 4.42 13.63 21.69
N PRO A 208 4.14 13.05 22.87
CA PRO A 208 5.10 13.04 23.97
C PRO A 208 6.39 12.27 23.64
N ALA A 209 6.24 11.13 22.94
CA ALA A 209 7.38 10.32 22.52
C ALA A 209 8.26 11.07 21.51
N LEU A 210 7.66 11.82 20.59
CA LEU A 210 8.38 12.66 19.63
C LEU A 210 9.13 13.78 20.34
N THR A 211 8.49 14.48 21.28
CA THR A 211 9.14 15.54 22.07
C THR A 211 10.35 14.99 22.82
N HIS A 212 10.21 13.82 23.44
CA HIS A 212 11.31 13.18 24.15
C HIS A 212 12.46 12.77 23.21
N MET A 213 12.14 12.12 22.08
CA MET A 213 13.14 11.77 21.07
C MET A 213 13.85 13.02 20.50
N LEU A 214 13.13 14.13 20.31
CA LEU A 214 13.71 15.37 19.80
C LEU A 214 14.65 16.00 20.83
N ALA A 215 14.30 15.99 22.12
CA ALA A 215 15.18 16.47 23.18
C ALA A 215 16.50 15.68 23.21
N VAL A 216 16.42 14.34 23.18
CA VAL A 216 17.59 13.46 23.11
C VAL A 216 18.44 13.73 21.86
N ALA A 217 17.81 14.01 20.72
CA ALA A 217 18.51 14.34 19.49
C ALA A 217 19.22 15.70 19.55
N ILE A 218 18.60 16.72 20.15
CA ILE A 218 19.18 18.08 20.27
C ILE A 218 20.37 18.07 21.23
N GLU A 219 20.28 17.40 22.38
CA GLU A 219 21.39 17.30 23.34
C GLU A 219 22.66 16.70 22.73
N LYS A 220 22.51 15.92 21.65
CA LYS A 220 23.62 15.33 20.90
C LYS A 220 24.16 16.19 19.77
N THR A 221 23.49 17.27 19.37
CA THR A 221 24.05 18.17 18.36
C THR A 221 25.19 18.96 19.02
N PRO A 222 26.46 18.80 18.59
CA PRO A 222 27.55 19.60 19.13
C PRO A 222 27.27 21.09 18.84
N PRO A 223 27.70 22.02 19.72
CA PRO A 223 27.64 23.44 19.40
C PRO A 223 28.36 23.67 18.07
N PRO A 224 27.93 24.63 17.23
CA PRO A 224 28.63 24.93 15.99
C PRO A 224 30.08 25.26 16.33
N SER A 225 31.00 24.34 16.00
CA SER A 225 32.43 24.61 16.10
C SER A 225 32.73 25.80 15.19
N SER A 226 33.53 26.74 15.66
CA SER A 226 33.93 27.96 14.94
C SER A 226 34.71 27.71 13.63
N SER A 227 34.91 26.47 13.23
CA SER A 227 35.23 26.10 11.85
C SER A 227 33.96 25.66 11.14
N SER A 228 33.43 26.51 10.26
CA SER A 228 32.39 26.15 9.30
C SER A 228 32.68 24.78 8.69
N PRO A 229 31.80 23.78 8.86
CA PRO A 229 31.82 22.66 7.93
C PRO A 229 31.43 23.25 6.58
N ALA A 230 32.25 23.02 5.55
CA ALA A 230 31.92 23.38 4.19
C ALA A 230 30.49 22.89 3.91
N TYR A 231 29.63 23.82 3.51
CA TYR A 231 28.27 23.57 3.09
C TYR A 231 28.28 22.43 2.08
N ALA A 232 28.00 21.20 2.52
CA ALA A 232 27.74 20.10 1.60
C ALA A 232 26.39 20.44 0.96
N PRO A 233 26.33 20.80 -0.32
CA PRO A 233 25.05 21.01 -0.94
C PRO A 233 24.32 19.69 -0.85
N LEU A 234 23.11 19.70 -0.30
CA LEU A 234 22.14 18.65 -0.56
C LEU A 234 22.06 18.53 -2.07
N THR A 235 22.75 17.54 -2.64
CA THR A 235 22.61 17.18 -4.04
C THR A 235 21.20 16.63 -4.19
N ASN A 236 20.25 17.53 -4.44
CA ASN A 236 19.17 17.27 -5.36
C ASN A 236 19.84 16.79 -6.65
N ALA A 237 19.98 15.48 -6.81
CA ALA A 237 20.27 14.87 -8.10
C ALA A 237 19.02 15.02 -8.98
N ARG A 238 18.79 16.25 -9.42
CA ARG A 238 18.01 16.59 -10.61
C ARG A 238 18.83 17.57 -11.42
N THR A 239 20.02 17.14 -11.83
CA THR A 239 20.77 17.82 -12.88
C THR A 239 20.09 17.54 -14.21
N ARG A 240 19.29 18.52 -14.63
CA ARG A 240 18.93 18.77 -16.03
C ARG A 240 20.22 19.11 -16.76
N ALA A 241 20.82 18.13 -17.45
CA ALA A 241 21.85 18.38 -18.44
C ALA A 241 21.18 18.79 -19.76
N GLY A 242 21.69 19.86 -20.35
CA GLY A 242 21.11 20.56 -21.48
C GLY A 242 21.06 19.77 -22.78
N ALA A 243 20.07 20.17 -23.58
CA ALA A 243 19.99 20.15 -25.02
C ALA A 243 21.21 19.61 -25.79
N THR A 244 21.02 18.45 -26.41
CA THR A 244 21.58 18.16 -27.73
C THR A 244 20.42 18.14 -28.72
N ALA A 245 20.61 18.83 -29.84
CA ALA A 245 19.62 19.06 -30.88
C ALA A 245 19.04 17.74 -31.42
N ARG A 246 17.71 17.65 -31.51
CA ARG A 246 17.00 16.59 -32.23
C ARG A 246 16.63 17.12 -33.62
N PRO A 247 16.81 16.34 -34.70
CA PRO A 247 16.36 16.73 -36.02
C PRO A 247 14.83 16.74 -36.09
N SER A 248 14.30 17.68 -36.87
CA SER A 248 12.88 17.85 -37.19
C SER A 248 12.28 16.57 -37.79
N HIS A 249 11.21 16.06 -37.17
CA HIS A 249 10.30 15.10 -37.79
C HIS A 249 8.84 15.52 -37.54
N GLU A 250 8.06 15.26 -38.58
CA GLU A 250 6.77 15.81 -38.99
C GLU A 250 5.59 15.65 -38.01
N PRO A 251 4.53 16.49 -38.16
CA PRO A 251 3.28 16.32 -37.44
C PRO A 251 2.47 15.15 -38.00
N LEU A 252 2.18 14.16 -37.12
CA LEU A 252 1.15 13.16 -37.36
C LEU A 252 -0.23 13.83 -37.29
N THR A 253 -0.94 13.73 -38.41
CA THR A 253 -2.33 14.13 -38.61
C THR A 253 -3.27 13.38 -37.67
N ALA A 254 -4.19 14.13 -37.07
CA ALA A 254 -5.39 13.59 -36.46
C ALA A 254 -6.25 12.96 -37.57
N VAL A 255 -6.61 11.69 -37.40
CA VAL A 255 -7.71 11.08 -38.14
C VAL A 255 -8.88 10.98 -37.18
N ALA A 256 -9.98 11.60 -37.58
CA ALA A 256 -11.28 11.60 -36.92
C ALA A 256 -11.92 10.20 -36.89
#